data_AF-A0A1H7JI51-F1
#
_entry.id   AF-A0A1H7JI51-F1
#
_cell.length_a   1.000
_cell.length_b   1.000
_cell.length_c   1.000
_cell.angle_alpha   90.00
_cell.angle_beta   90.00
_cell.angle_gamma   90.00
#
_symmetry.space_group_name_H-M   'P 1'
#
loop_
_entity.id
_entity.type
_entity.pdbx_description
1 polymer ?
#
loop_
_entity_poly.entity_id
_entity_poly.type
_entity_poly.pdbx_seq_one_letter_code
_entity_poly.pdbx_strand_id
1 'polypeptide(L)'
;MIRNFLKVVYRNLFRHKGFSVINITGLAIGMATTILILLWIQDEVSYDRFHQNKDRIYEIWNRAPIDGEISSWNTTPTPLAHALEKDLPEVERAVRVKTDVNALLSIGEKRIVKSGNIVDTGFLQMFSFPLLQGDPSTALDNVHSVVLTKKTAKSLFGNEDAMGKTIKIGDTDHFTIAGILKDPPSNTRFNLTI
;
A
#
# COMPACT_ATOMS: atom_id res chain seq x y z
N MET A 1 -10.05 39.05 33.88
CA MET A 1 -11.39 39.13 33.25
C MET A 1 -11.85 37.80 32.65
N ILE A 2 -11.06 37.11 31.81
CA ILE A 2 -11.40 35.78 31.23
C ILE A 2 -11.82 34.73 32.27
N ARG A 3 -11.16 34.69 33.44
CA ARG A 3 -11.54 33.79 34.55
C ARG A 3 -12.97 34.00 35.05
N ASN A 4 -13.48 35.23 35.08
CA ASN A 4 -14.85 35.50 35.50
C ASN A 4 -15.85 35.06 34.42
N PHE A 5 -15.55 35.30 33.14
CA PHE A 5 -16.41 34.84 32.04
C PHE A 5 -16.52 33.31 32.01
N LEU A 6 -15.40 32.59 32.12
CA LEU A 6 -15.41 31.11 32.19
C LEU A 6 -16.21 30.59 33.39
N LYS A 7 -16.08 31.23 34.56
CA LYS A 7 -16.84 30.86 35.78
C LYS A 7 -18.35 31.08 35.62
N VAL A 8 -18.75 32.15 34.93
CA VAL A 8 -20.17 32.44 34.65
C VAL A 8 -20.74 31.42 33.65
N VAL A 9 -20.03 31.12 32.56
CA VAL A 9 -20.44 30.13 31.54
C VAL A 9 -20.59 28.75 32.16
N TYR A 10 -19.61 28.31 32.97
CA TYR A 10 -19.69 27.03 33.68
C TYR A 10 -20.92 26.97 34.60
N ARG A 11 -21.15 27.99 35.43
CA ARG A 11 -22.33 28.01 36.32
C ARG A 11 -23.64 27.99 35.53
N ASN A 12 -23.69 28.63 34.37
CA ASN A 12 -24.88 28.67 33.52
C ASN A 12 -25.17 27.30 32.87
N LEU A 13 -24.13 26.62 32.38
CA LEU A 13 -24.22 25.26 31.82
C LEU A 13 -24.80 24.26 32.82
N PHE A 14 -24.35 24.31 34.08
CA PHE A 14 -24.83 23.44 35.16
C PHE A 14 -26.23 23.81 35.66
N ARG A 15 -26.67 25.06 35.48
CA ARG A 15 -28.02 25.51 35.86
C ARG A 15 -29.07 25.08 34.83
N HIS A 16 -28.70 25.07 33.54
CA HIS A 16 -29.58 24.71 32.42
C HIS A 16 -29.12 23.41 31.75
N LYS A 17 -29.07 22.31 32.51
CA LYS A 17 -28.46 21.03 32.09
C LYS A 17 -29.08 20.43 30.84
N GLY A 18 -30.41 20.35 30.75
CA GLY A 18 -31.10 19.74 29.59
C GLY A 18 -30.80 20.47 28.28
N PHE A 19 -30.97 21.80 28.28
CA PHE A 19 -30.69 22.63 27.11
C PHE A 19 -29.20 22.61 26.72
N SER A 20 -28.31 22.63 27.71
CA SER A 20 -26.87 22.58 27.46
C SER A 20 -26.44 21.23 26.89
N VAL A 21 -26.98 20.12 27.39
CA VAL A 21 -26.68 18.77 26.90
C VAL A 21 -27.13 18.60 25.45
N ILE A 22 -28.34 19.05 25.09
CA ILE A 22 -28.85 18.94 23.71
C ILE A 22 -27.96 19.72 22.74
N ASN A 23 -27.63 20.97 23.05
CA ASN A 23 -26.82 21.80 22.15
C ASN A 23 -25.37 21.33 22.04
N ILE A 24 -24.74 20.96 23.15
CA ILE A 24 -23.35 20.47 23.14
C ILE A 24 -23.27 19.14 22.41
N THR A 25 -24.19 18.22 22.67
CA THR A 25 -24.20 16.91 22.01
C THR A 25 -24.46 17.06 20.50
N GLY A 26 -25.42 17.89 20.11
CA GLY A 26 -25.69 18.16 18.69
C GLY A 26 -24.47 18.73 17.95
N LEU A 27 -23.82 19.73 18.55
CA LEU A 27 -22.59 20.31 18.00
C LEU A 27 -21.45 19.29 17.96
N ALA A 28 -21.25 18.52 19.03
CA ALA A 28 -20.21 17.52 19.13
C ALA A 28 -20.38 16.41 18.08
N ILE A 29 -21.60 15.91 17.87
CA ILE A 29 -21.91 14.92 16.83
C ILE A 29 -21.65 15.51 15.45
N GLY A 30 -22.11 16.74 15.16
CA GLY A 30 -21.87 17.39 13.87
C GLY A 30 -20.38 17.57 13.56
N MET A 31 -19.60 18.01 14.54
CA MET A 31 -18.14 18.14 14.42
C MET A 31 -17.47 16.78 14.24
N ALA A 32 -17.85 15.76 15.03
CA ALA A 32 -17.29 14.42 14.94
C ALA A 32 -17.53 13.81 13.55
N THR A 33 -18.75 13.87 13.03
CA THR A 33 -19.09 13.38 11.68
C THR A 33 -18.26 14.10 10.61
N THR A 34 -18.13 15.43 10.71
CA THR A 34 -17.34 16.21 9.75
C THR A 34 -15.85 15.83 9.79
N ILE A 35 -15.27 15.67 10.98
CA ILE A 35 -13.87 15.27 11.14
C ILE A 35 -13.64 13.87 10.58
N LEU A 36 -14.55 12.93 10.82
CA LEU A 36 -14.45 11.56 10.29
C LEU A 36 -14.47 11.55 8.75
N ILE A 37 -15.35 12.34 8.13
CA ILE A 37 -15.38 12.49 6.67
C ILE A 37 -14.08 13.11 6.15
N LEU A 38 -13.56 14.14 6.82
CA LEU A 38 -12.31 14.78 6.42
C LEU A 38 -11.11 13.83 6.52
N LEU A 39 -11.05 13.03 7.59
CA LEU A 39 -10.00 12.02 7.75
C LEU A 39 -10.09 10.94 6.66
N TRP A 40 -11.31 10.52 6.31
CA TRP A 40 -11.54 9.57 5.22
C TRP A 40 -11.10 10.14 3.86
N ILE A 41 -11.47 11.38 3.55
CA ILE A 41 -11.00 12.06 2.33
C ILE A 41 -9.48 12.20 2.34
N GLN A 42 -8.89 12.57 3.48
CA GLN A 42 -7.43 12.70 3.60
C GLN A 42 -6.73 11.36 3.32
N ASP A 43 -7.27 10.25 3.83
CA ASP A 43 -6.76 8.91 3.58
C ASP A 43 -6.84 8.55 2.10
N GLU A 44 -8.02 8.71 1.48
CA GLU A 44 -8.26 8.41 0.06
C GLU A 44 -7.35 9.21 -0.87
N VAL A 45 -7.20 10.51 -0.60
CA VAL A 45 -6.37 11.40 -1.42
C VAL A 45 -4.87 11.19 -1.16
N SER A 46 -4.49 10.54 -0.07
CA SER A 46 -3.08 10.28 0.26
C SER A 46 -2.51 8.98 -0.35
N TYR A 47 -3.37 8.15 -0.94
CA TYR A 47 -3.03 6.82 -1.43
C TYR A 47 -1.91 6.85 -2.49
N ASP A 48 -0.88 6.00 -2.32
CA ASP A 48 0.30 5.87 -3.20
C ASP A 48 1.07 7.17 -3.52
N ARG A 49 0.85 8.25 -2.77
CA ARG A 49 1.48 9.57 -3.04
C ARG A 49 2.95 9.70 -2.64
N PHE A 50 3.57 8.66 -2.09
CA PHE A 50 4.96 8.69 -1.63
C PHE A 50 5.98 8.41 -2.75
N HIS A 51 5.54 7.96 -3.92
CA HIS A 51 6.43 7.72 -5.07
C HIS A 51 6.94 9.04 -5.65
N GLN A 52 8.22 9.08 -6.04
CA GLN A 52 8.86 10.28 -6.59
C GLN A 52 8.21 10.71 -7.92
N ASN A 53 7.88 9.74 -8.77
CA ASN A 53 7.32 9.97 -10.10
C ASN A 53 5.78 9.81 -10.14
N LYS A 54 5.10 9.99 -9.01
CA LYS A 54 3.64 9.74 -8.89
C LYS A 54 2.78 10.40 -9.97
N ASP A 55 3.16 11.59 -10.45
CA ASP A 55 2.38 12.34 -11.45
C ASP A 55 2.60 11.82 -12.89
N ARG A 56 3.51 10.86 -13.07
CA ARG A 56 3.85 10.20 -14.34
C ARG A 56 3.60 8.69 -14.34
N ILE A 57 3.04 8.16 -13.26
CA ILE A 57 2.72 6.73 -13.12
C ILE A 57 1.23 6.55 -13.42
N TYR A 58 0.94 5.66 -14.37
CA TYR A 58 -0.42 5.37 -14.80
C TYR A 58 -0.68 3.86 -14.77
N GLU A 59 -1.93 3.47 -14.53
CA GLU A 59 -2.41 2.09 -14.66
C GLU A 59 -3.27 1.98 -15.91
N ILE A 60 -3.10 0.89 -16.66
CA ILE A 60 -3.86 0.64 -17.88
C ILE A 60 -5.15 -0.10 -17.53
N TRP A 61 -6.27 0.48 -17.97
CA TRP A 61 -7.59 -0.11 -17.84
C TRP A 61 -8.17 -0.39 -19.22
N ASN A 62 -8.81 -1.54 -19.35
CA ASN A 62 -9.65 -1.85 -20.49
C ASN A 62 -11.03 -1.24 -20.26
N ARG A 63 -11.69 -0.85 -21.35
CA ARG A 63 -13.06 -0.34 -21.35
C ARG A 63 -13.78 -0.86 -22.58
N ALA A 64 -14.85 -1.62 -22.39
CA ALA A 64 -15.63 -2.16 -23.49
C ALA A 64 -17.11 -2.34 -23.10
N PRO A 65 -18.04 -2.29 -24.07
CA PRO A 65 -19.42 -2.70 -23.84
C PRO A 65 -19.49 -4.22 -23.62
N ILE A 66 -20.02 -4.66 -22.48
CA ILE A 66 -20.34 -6.05 -22.16
C ILE A 66 -21.83 -6.07 -21.82
N ASP A 67 -22.61 -6.90 -22.54
CA ASP A 67 -24.06 -7.02 -22.36
C ASP A 67 -24.84 -5.69 -22.44
N GLY A 68 -24.34 -4.75 -23.25
CA GLY A 68 -24.95 -3.44 -23.44
C GLY A 68 -24.55 -2.38 -22.41
N GLU A 69 -23.78 -2.75 -21.38
CA GLU A 69 -23.25 -1.83 -20.38
C GLU A 69 -21.74 -1.62 -20.55
N ILE A 70 -21.26 -0.41 -20.25
CA ILE A 70 -19.82 -0.12 -20.30
C ILE A 70 -19.17 -0.76 -19.07
N SER A 71 -18.34 -1.77 -19.30
CA SER A 71 -17.51 -2.40 -18.29
C SER A 71 -16.06 -1.92 -18.39
N SER A 72 -15.38 -1.82 -17.25
CA SER A 72 -13.97 -1.45 -17.15
C SER A 72 -13.23 -2.37 -16.19
N TRP A 73 -12.04 -2.84 -16.57
CA TRP A 73 -11.24 -3.75 -15.76
C TRP A 73 -9.75 -3.57 -16.05
N ASN A 74 -8.89 -3.89 -15.07
CA ASN A 74 -7.44 -3.65 -15.15
C ASN A 74 -6.60 -4.89 -15.48
N THR A 75 -7.24 -6.02 -15.81
CA THR A 75 -6.52 -7.21 -16.28
C THR A 75 -6.17 -7.05 -17.76
N THR A 76 -4.87 -6.98 -18.06
CA THR A 76 -4.37 -6.76 -19.42
C THR A 76 -3.61 -7.97 -19.97
N PRO A 77 -3.51 -8.12 -21.30
CA PRO A 77 -2.68 -9.16 -21.89
C PRO A 77 -1.21 -9.00 -21.51
N THR A 78 -0.55 -10.11 -21.19
CA THR A 78 0.87 -10.18 -20.84
C THR A 78 1.85 -9.46 -21.81
N PRO A 79 1.65 -9.44 -23.15
CA PRO A 79 2.55 -8.73 -24.06
C PRO A 79 2.33 -7.21 -24.10
N LEU A 80 1.28 -6.68 -23.48
CA LEU A 80 0.91 -5.26 -23.59
C LEU A 80 2.01 -4.33 -23.09
N ALA A 81 2.62 -4.63 -21.94
CA ALA A 81 3.68 -3.79 -21.37
C ALA A 81 4.84 -3.60 -22.36
N HIS A 82 5.33 -4.69 -22.94
CA HIS A 82 6.41 -4.65 -23.93
C HIS A 82 6.00 -3.94 -25.23
N ALA A 83 4.76 -4.13 -25.69
CA ALA A 83 4.25 -3.42 -26.86
C ALA A 83 4.19 -1.90 -26.64
N LEU A 84 3.78 -1.46 -25.45
CA LEU A 84 3.72 -0.03 -25.10
C LEU A 84 5.10 0.61 -25.08
N GLU A 85 6.09 0.00 -24.42
CA GLU A 85 7.47 0.52 -24.42
C GLU A 85 8.08 0.55 -25.83
N LYS A 86 7.74 -0.42 -26.69
CA LYS A 86 8.29 -0.53 -28.03
C LYS A 86 7.65 0.46 -29.02
N ASP A 87 6.33 0.56 -28.99
CA ASP A 87 5.56 1.23 -30.04
C ASP A 87 5.17 2.67 -29.67
N LEU A 88 5.23 3.05 -28.38
CA LEU A 88 4.92 4.41 -27.90
C LEU A 88 6.14 5.09 -27.27
N PRO A 89 6.74 6.10 -27.93
CA PRO A 89 7.93 6.80 -27.40
C PRO A 89 7.67 7.59 -26.11
N GLU A 90 6.41 7.89 -25.79
CA GLU A 90 6.03 8.57 -24.55
C GLU A 90 6.08 7.64 -23.32
N VAL A 91 6.12 6.32 -23.54
CA VAL A 91 6.20 5.31 -22.47
C VAL A 91 7.66 5.02 -22.16
N GLU A 92 8.19 5.66 -21.13
CA GLU A 92 9.57 5.44 -20.65
C GLU A 92 9.77 4.02 -20.09
N ARG A 93 8.73 3.49 -19.42
CA ARG A 93 8.73 2.15 -18.84
C ARG A 93 7.31 1.65 -18.58
N ALA A 94 7.07 0.36 -18.78
CA ALA A 94 5.85 -0.34 -18.44
C ALA A 94 6.19 -1.65 -17.70
N VAL A 95 5.57 -1.85 -16.54
CA VAL A 95 5.76 -3.05 -15.73
C VAL A 95 4.43 -3.74 -15.51
N ARG A 96 4.46 -5.07 -15.46
CA ARG A 96 3.31 -5.89 -15.08
C ARG A 96 3.36 -6.15 -13.58
N VAL A 97 2.19 -6.15 -12.97
CA VAL A 97 2.00 -6.44 -11.56
C VAL A 97 0.80 -7.35 -11.41
N LYS A 98 0.99 -8.44 -10.69
CA LYS A 98 -0.09 -9.28 -10.17
C LYS A 98 -0.15 -9.11 -8.67
N THR A 99 -1.17 -8.40 -8.20
CA THR A 99 -1.38 -8.06 -6.79
C THR A 99 -2.08 -9.19 -6.02
N ASP A 100 -1.96 -9.17 -4.70
CA ASP A 100 -2.71 -10.00 -3.74
C ASP A 100 -2.53 -11.53 -3.91
N VAL A 101 -1.32 -11.93 -4.29
CA VAL A 101 -0.94 -13.33 -4.38
C VAL A 101 -0.63 -13.84 -2.98
N ASN A 102 -1.55 -14.62 -2.41
CA ASN A 102 -1.29 -15.34 -1.17
C ASN A 102 -0.28 -16.46 -1.40
N ALA A 103 0.83 -16.41 -0.67
CA ALA A 103 1.91 -17.36 -0.75
C ALA A 103 2.28 -17.92 0.63
N LEU A 104 2.53 -19.23 0.68
CA LEU A 104 3.06 -19.89 1.87
C LEU A 104 4.58 -19.74 1.88
N LEU A 105 5.11 -18.92 2.78
CA LEU A 105 6.54 -18.77 2.99
C LEU A 105 7.01 -19.75 4.07
N SER A 106 8.00 -20.57 3.74
CA SER A 106 8.52 -21.61 4.63
C SER A 106 10.04 -21.52 4.77
N ILE A 107 10.51 -21.70 6.01
CA ILE A 107 11.93 -21.88 6.34
C ILE A 107 12.07 -22.92 7.45
N GLY A 108 12.69 -24.06 7.13
CA GLY A 108 12.72 -25.22 8.03
C GLY A 108 11.30 -25.63 8.45
N GLU A 109 11.03 -25.63 9.76
CA GLU A 109 9.69 -25.92 10.30
C GLU A 109 8.75 -24.70 10.34
N LYS A 110 9.28 -23.50 10.17
CA LYS A 110 8.50 -22.27 10.29
C LYS A 110 7.76 -22.00 8.98
N ARG A 111 6.45 -21.81 9.08
CA ARG A 111 5.57 -21.54 7.94
C ARG A 111 4.66 -20.37 8.23
N ILE A 112 4.59 -19.41 7.31
CA ILE A 112 3.70 -18.25 7.40
C ILE A 112 3.02 -18.02 6.05
N VAL A 113 1.73 -17.67 6.06
CA VAL A 113 1.04 -17.21 4.86
C VAL A 113 1.15 -15.70 4.78
N LYS A 114 1.57 -15.19 3.62
CA LYS A 114 1.66 -13.76 3.33
C LYS A 114 1.09 -13.45 1.97
N SER A 115 0.38 -12.34 1.89
CA SER A 115 0.02 -11.74 0.60
C SER A 115 1.23 -11.00 0.05
N GLY A 116 1.44 -11.13 -1.25
CA GLY A 116 2.51 -10.54 -2.00
C GLY A 116 2.12 -10.16 -3.43
N ASN A 117 3.08 -9.66 -4.20
CA ASN A 117 2.89 -9.30 -5.60
C ASN A 117 3.92 -9.99 -6.47
N ILE A 118 3.54 -10.39 -7.67
CA ILE A 118 4.49 -10.84 -8.70
C ILE A 118 4.66 -9.68 -9.66
N VAL A 119 5.89 -9.24 -9.87
CA VAL A 119 6.21 -8.03 -10.63
C VAL A 119 7.33 -8.26 -11.64
N ASP A 120 7.43 -7.38 -12.63
CA ASP A 120 8.58 -7.33 -13.53
C ASP A 120 9.81 -6.69 -12.87
N THR A 121 11.00 -6.98 -13.42
CA THR A 121 12.30 -6.52 -12.91
C THR A 121 12.40 -4.99 -12.76
N GLY A 122 11.69 -4.25 -13.62
CA GLY A 122 11.65 -2.79 -13.59
C GLY A 122 10.79 -2.18 -12.49
N PHE A 123 10.08 -2.97 -11.69
CA PHE A 123 9.10 -2.47 -10.71
C PHE A 123 9.72 -1.57 -9.66
N LEU A 124 10.84 -1.97 -9.05
CA LEU A 124 11.52 -1.19 -8.01
C LEU A 124 12.22 0.07 -8.56
N GLN A 125 12.39 0.16 -9.87
CA GLN A 125 12.94 1.35 -10.55
C GLN A 125 11.82 2.34 -10.86
N MET A 126 10.63 1.86 -11.20
CA MET A 126 9.45 2.68 -11.47
C MET A 126 8.79 3.21 -10.18
N PHE A 127 8.69 2.36 -9.16
CA PHE A 127 8.07 2.70 -7.87
C PHE A 127 9.14 2.95 -6.80
N SER A 128 9.13 4.15 -6.21
CA SER A 128 10.16 4.60 -5.25
C SER A 128 10.02 3.98 -3.85
N PHE A 129 10.09 2.67 -3.74
CA PHE A 129 10.10 2.00 -2.45
C PHE A 129 11.49 2.06 -1.81
N PRO A 130 11.61 2.50 -0.55
CA PRO A 130 12.90 2.56 0.13
C PRO A 130 13.38 1.15 0.52
N LEU A 131 14.47 0.69 -0.11
CA LEU A 131 15.18 -0.52 0.29
C LEU A 131 16.09 -0.21 1.50
N LEU A 132 16.04 -1.10 2.49
CA LEU A 132 16.98 -1.14 3.61
C LEU A 132 18.25 -1.90 3.24
N GLN A 133 18.13 -2.94 2.41
CA GLN A 133 19.22 -3.77 1.92
C GLN A 133 18.91 -4.25 0.49
N GLY A 134 19.95 -4.46 -0.32
CA GLY A 134 19.84 -4.80 -1.74
C GLY A 134 19.83 -3.58 -2.67
N ASP A 135 19.94 -3.84 -3.97
CA ASP A 135 19.94 -2.81 -5.01
C ASP A 135 18.62 -2.86 -5.79
N PRO A 136 17.82 -1.77 -5.85
CA PRO A 136 16.56 -1.74 -6.60
C PRO A 136 16.70 -2.09 -8.08
N SER A 137 17.88 -1.87 -8.66
CA SER A 137 18.14 -2.12 -10.07
C SER A 137 18.36 -3.61 -10.38
N THR A 138 18.88 -4.38 -9.43
CA THR A 138 19.25 -5.79 -9.64
C THR A 138 18.48 -6.79 -8.75
N ALA A 139 17.77 -6.32 -7.73
CA ALA A 139 17.12 -7.17 -6.74
C ALA A 139 16.04 -8.10 -7.32
N LEU A 140 15.52 -7.80 -8.51
CA LEU A 140 14.47 -8.58 -9.19
C LEU A 140 14.92 -9.17 -10.53
N ASP A 141 16.22 -9.15 -10.86
CA ASP A 141 16.72 -9.63 -12.15
C ASP A 141 16.63 -11.16 -12.31
N ASN A 142 16.55 -11.90 -11.21
CA ASN A 142 16.46 -13.35 -11.21
C ASN A 142 15.00 -13.79 -10.98
N VAL A 143 14.51 -14.73 -11.79
CA VAL A 143 13.17 -15.32 -11.66
C VAL A 143 12.94 -15.96 -10.28
N HIS A 144 14.00 -16.42 -9.62
CA HIS A 144 13.99 -16.98 -8.27
C HIS A 144 14.52 -16.00 -7.21
N SER A 145 14.37 -14.70 -7.42
CA SER A 145 14.63 -13.67 -6.41
C SER A 145 13.34 -13.21 -5.73
N VAL A 146 13.46 -12.84 -4.46
CA VAL A 146 12.37 -12.28 -3.67
C VAL A 146 12.86 -11.11 -2.84
N VAL A 147 12.02 -10.11 -2.68
CA VAL A 147 12.22 -8.93 -1.87
C VAL A 147 11.18 -8.91 -0.76
N LEU A 148 11.66 -8.93 0.49
CA LEU A 148 10.80 -9.01 1.66
C LEU A 148 10.69 -7.66 2.35
N THR A 149 9.52 -7.31 2.90
CA THR A 149 9.45 -6.24 3.89
C THR A 149 10.25 -6.60 5.15
N LYS A 150 10.73 -5.57 5.86
CA LYS A 150 11.36 -5.70 7.18
C LYS A 150 10.51 -6.52 8.14
N LYS A 151 9.19 -6.30 8.17
CA LYS A 151 8.28 -7.07 9.02
C LYS A 151 8.20 -8.55 8.62
N THR A 152 8.14 -8.87 7.33
CA THR A 152 8.12 -10.26 6.86
C THR A 152 9.45 -10.96 7.13
N ALA A 153 10.58 -10.31 6.85
CA ALA A 153 11.91 -10.83 7.14
C ALA A 153 12.08 -11.12 8.64
N LYS A 154 11.69 -10.18 9.52
CA LYS A 154 11.71 -10.38 10.97
C LYS A 154 10.78 -11.52 11.41
N SER A 155 9.62 -11.66 10.77
CA SER A 155 8.69 -12.74 11.05
C SER A 155 9.26 -14.12 10.69
N LEU A 156 10.15 -14.22 9.70
CA LEU A 156 10.78 -15.47 9.28
C LEU A 156 12.06 -15.74 10.08
N PHE A 157 13.02 -14.81 10.06
CA PHE A 157 14.38 -14.97 10.57
C PHE A 157 14.60 -14.40 11.98
N GLY A 158 13.59 -13.77 12.59
CA GLY A 158 13.75 -13.12 13.90
C GLY A 158 14.65 -11.89 13.78
N ASN A 159 15.73 -11.86 14.56
CA ASN A 159 16.73 -10.78 14.50
C ASN A 159 17.96 -11.14 13.64
N GLU A 160 17.97 -12.32 13.02
CA GLU A 160 19.04 -12.69 12.11
C GLU A 160 18.92 -11.96 10.77
N ASP A 161 20.06 -11.80 10.09
CA ASP A 161 20.08 -11.29 8.74
C ASP A 161 19.40 -12.28 7.78
N ALA A 162 18.53 -11.75 6.92
CA ALA A 162 17.74 -12.49 5.96
C ALA A 162 18.31 -12.41 4.54
N MET A 163 19.19 -11.45 4.26
CA MET A 163 19.74 -11.24 2.92
C MET A 163 20.56 -12.45 2.44
N GLY A 164 20.39 -12.79 1.15
CA GLY A 164 21.09 -13.90 0.50
C GLY A 164 20.63 -15.30 0.94
N LYS A 165 19.77 -15.41 1.96
CA LYS A 165 19.19 -16.69 2.38
C LYS A 165 18.08 -17.11 1.43
N THR A 166 17.85 -18.41 1.38
CA THR A 166 16.78 -19.01 0.56
C THR A 166 15.55 -19.26 1.42
N ILE A 167 14.38 -18.90 0.88
CA ILE A 167 13.08 -19.28 1.44
C ILE A 167 12.33 -20.13 0.43
N LYS A 168 11.42 -20.94 0.95
CA LYS A 168 10.53 -21.73 0.11
C LYS A 168 9.19 -21.03 -0.01
N ILE A 169 8.71 -20.86 -1.24
CA ILE A 169 7.40 -20.28 -1.55
C ILE A 169 6.51 -21.41 -2.09
N GLY A 170 5.38 -21.66 -1.42
CA GLY A 170 4.54 -22.83 -1.72
C GLY A 170 5.22 -24.14 -1.32
N ASP A 171 5.06 -25.16 -2.16
CA ASP A 171 5.47 -26.54 -1.85
C ASP A 171 6.77 -27.00 -2.50
N THR A 172 7.32 -26.26 -3.48
CA THR A 172 8.55 -26.70 -4.18
C THR A 172 9.51 -25.58 -4.56
N ASP A 173 9.04 -24.34 -4.72
CA ASP A 173 9.87 -23.29 -5.29
C ASP A 173 10.76 -22.61 -4.23
N HIS A 174 12.03 -22.47 -4.57
CA HIS A 174 13.04 -21.85 -3.71
C HIS A 174 13.42 -20.50 -4.28
N PHE A 175 13.37 -19.47 -3.44
CA PHE A 175 13.68 -18.10 -3.80
C PHE A 175 14.78 -17.56 -2.89
N THR A 176 15.74 -16.86 -3.48
CA THR A 176 16.81 -16.18 -2.76
C THR A 176 16.39 -14.75 -2.44
N ILE A 177 16.56 -14.36 -1.17
CA ILE A 177 16.24 -13.01 -0.71
C ILE A 177 17.28 -12.04 -1.27
N ALA A 178 16.86 -11.22 -2.22
CA ALA A 178 17.72 -10.28 -2.96
C ALA A 178 17.54 -8.83 -2.51
N GLY A 179 16.56 -8.56 -1.63
CA GLY A 179 16.38 -7.25 -1.02
C GLY A 179 15.50 -7.27 0.22
N ILE A 180 15.71 -6.28 1.10
CA ILE A 180 14.83 -6.00 2.24
C ILE A 180 14.25 -4.60 2.06
N LEU A 181 12.93 -4.51 1.96
CA LEU A 181 12.18 -3.26 1.89
C LEU A 181 11.87 -2.72 3.28
N LYS A 182 11.90 -1.39 3.41
CA LYS A 182 11.23 -0.74 4.54
C LYS A 182 9.72 -0.98 4.41
N ASP A 183 9.05 -1.20 5.53
CA ASP A 183 7.59 -1.37 5.53
C ASP A 183 6.93 -0.11 4.92
N PRO A 184 6.03 -0.27 3.94
CA PRO A 184 5.37 0.85 3.29
C PRO A 184 4.37 1.51 4.23
N PRO A 185 3.92 2.74 3.91
CA PRO A 185 2.79 3.32 4.62
C PRO A 185 1.53 2.49 4.36
N SER A 186 0.54 2.57 5.26
CA SER A 186 -0.67 1.74 5.20
C SER A 186 -1.62 2.07 4.04
N ASN A 187 -1.46 3.26 3.44
CA ASN A 187 -2.24 3.79 2.34
C ASN A 187 -1.56 3.53 0.99
N THR A 188 -1.23 2.26 0.72
CA THR A 188 -0.66 1.82 -0.56
C THR A 188 -1.45 0.67 -1.14
N ARG A 189 -1.52 0.59 -2.47
CA ARG A 189 -2.17 -0.53 -3.15
C ARG A 189 -1.42 -1.84 -2.99
N PHE A 190 -0.12 -1.74 -2.71
CA PHE A 190 0.77 -2.88 -2.78
C PHE A 190 0.94 -3.55 -1.43
N ASN A 191 0.63 -4.85 -1.35
CA ASN A 191 1.00 -5.66 -0.20
C ASN A 191 2.45 -6.17 -0.39
N LEU A 192 3.44 -5.46 0.16
CA LEU A 192 4.84 -5.53 -0.31
C LEU A 192 5.69 -6.75 0.11
N THR A 193 5.16 -7.96 -0.03
CA THR A 193 6.06 -9.12 -0.22
C THR A 193 6.15 -9.35 -1.72
N ILE A 194 7.31 -9.18 -2.36
CA ILE A 194 7.41 -9.20 -3.82
C ILE A 194 8.42 -10.24 -4.26
#